data_AF-M4YMU5-F1
#
_entry.id   AF-M4YMU5-F1
#
_cell.length_a   1.000
_cell.length_b   1.000
_cell.length_c   1.000
_cell.angle_alpha   90.00
_cell.angle_beta   90.00
_cell.angle_gamma   90.00
#
_symmetry.space_group_name_H-M   'P 1'
#
loop_
_entity.id
_entity.type
_entity.pdbx_description
1 polymer ?
#
loop_
_entity_poly.entity_id
_entity_poly.type
_entity_poly.pdbx_seq_one_letter_code
_entity_poly.pdbx_strand_id
1 'polypeptide(L)'
;MVDNKGNAYRTRQLVIVFCVLIGLALALLAWGAAGLSALAAVGVFLIIFGGAVVAVGSTFSSKPDKFGPSEQMYRVSVGLVILLIGVVMVMTLADVSWYVYVAILIIGIAVIGLATGLINSRNITNE
;
A
#
# COMPACT_ATOMS: atom_id res chain seq x y z
N MET A 1 -32.24 1.34 11.80
CA MET A 1 -31.02 2.08 12.20
C MET A 1 -30.40 2.62 10.92
N VAL A 2 -30.35 3.95 10.74
CA VAL A 2 -29.75 4.53 9.53
C VAL A 2 -28.25 4.31 9.63
N ASP A 3 -27.75 3.43 8.77
CA ASP A 3 -26.36 3.01 8.69
C ASP A 3 -25.47 4.26 8.58
N ASN A 4 -24.68 4.55 9.63
CA ASN A 4 -23.86 5.76 9.71
C ASN A 4 -22.58 5.62 8.87
N LYS A 5 -22.75 5.30 7.59
CA LYS A 5 -21.68 5.08 6.61
C LYS A 5 -20.75 6.29 6.53
N GLY A 6 -21.30 7.50 6.66
CA GLY A 6 -20.52 8.74 6.69
C GLY A 6 -19.50 8.80 7.85
N ASN A 7 -19.88 8.36 9.06
CA ASN A 7 -18.95 8.33 10.19
C ASN A 7 -17.83 7.30 9.99
N ALA A 8 -18.17 6.11 9.49
CA ALA A 8 -17.17 5.08 9.21
C ALA A 8 -16.12 5.52 8.16
N TYR A 9 -16.56 6.19 7.09
CA TYR A 9 -15.65 6.77 6.09
C TYR A 9 -14.72 7.85 6.70
N ARG A 10 -15.27 8.75 7.53
CA ARG A 10 -14.49 9.80 8.20
C ARG A 10 -13.47 9.24 9.18
N THR A 11 -13.84 8.23 9.98
CA THR A 11 -12.91 7.56 10.90
C THR A 11 -11.78 6.86 10.13
N ARG A 12 -12.06 6.22 9.00
CA ARG A 12 -11.03 5.59 8.15
C ARG A 12 -10.05 6.61 7.58
N GLN A 13 -10.53 7.77 7.13
CA GLN A 13 -9.66 8.86 6.66
C GLN A 13 -8.79 9.41 7.80
N LEU A 14 -9.36 9.57 9.00
CA LEU A 14 -8.61 10.00 10.18
C LEU A 14 -7.46 9.02 10.50
N VAL A 15 -7.71 7.70 10.42
CA VAL A 15 -6.67 6.68 10.62
C VAL A 15 -5.54 6.84 9.59
N ILE A 16 -5.86 7.07 8.32
CA ILE A 16 -4.83 7.31 7.29
C ILE A 16 -3.99 8.53 7.64
N VAL A 17 -4.60 9.63 8.10
CA VAL A 17 -3.87 10.85 8.50
C VAL A 17 -2.90 10.56 9.64
N PHE A 18 -3.32 9.83 10.67
CA PHE A 18 -2.42 9.46 11.76
C PHE A 18 -1.29 8.53 11.30
N CYS A 19 -1.58 7.59 10.39
CA CYS A 19 -0.55 6.76 9.79
C CYS A 19 0.46 7.56 8.95
N VAL A 20 0.01 8.61 8.23
CA VAL A 20 0.89 9.54 7.52
C VAL A 20 1.83 10.27 8.49
N LEU A 21 1.29 10.76 9.61
CA LEU A 21 2.10 11.43 10.63
C LEU A 21 3.14 10.48 11.25
N ILE A 22 2.75 9.24 11.55
CA ILE A 22 3.67 8.20 12.04
C ILE A 22 4.74 7.89 11.00
N GLY A 23 4.35 7.68 9.75
CA GLY A 23 5.30 7.42 8.65
C GLY A 23 6.29 8.55 8.46
N LEU A 24 5.83 9.80 8.55
CA LEU A 24 6.67 10.99 8.44
C LEU A 24 7.63 11.11 9.61
N ALA A 25 7.17 10.85 10.84
CA ALA A 25 8.03 10.80 12.01
C ALA A 25 9.13 9.73 11.87
N LEU A 26 8.77 8.52 11.43
CA LEU A 26 9.73 7.43 11.22
C LEU A 26 10.73 7.75 10.10
N ALA A 27 10.30 8.37 9.01
CA ALA A 27 11.18 8.80 7.93
C ALA A 27 12.16 9.90 8.37
N LEU A 28 11.70 10.86 9.18
CA LEU A 28 12.57 11.89 9.76
C LEU A 28 13.58 11.29 10.74
N LEU A 29 13.19 10.31 11.56
CA LEU A 29 14.12 9.58 12.44
C LEU A 29 15.12 8.75 11.63
N ALA A 30 14.67 8.09 10.56
CA ALA A 30 15.53 7.35 9.64
C ALA A 30 16.58 8.28 9.01
N TRP A 31 16.17 9.44 8.50
CA TRP A 31 17.07 10.41 7.89
C TRP A 31 18.02 11.08 8.91
N GLY A 32 17.45 11.65 9.98
CA GLY A 32 18.18 12.50 10.91
C GLY A 32 18.94 11.75 12.01
N ALA A 33 18.43 10.61 12.47
CA ALA A 33 19.04 9.84 13.56
C ALA A 33 19.81 8.62 13.07
N ALA A 34 19.31 7.91 12.06
CA ALA A 34 19.97 6.71 11.53
C ALA A 34 20.92 6.99 10.34
N GLY A 35 21.04 8.25 9.89
CA GLY A 35 21.96 8.65 8.84
C GLY A 35 21.63 8.05 7.46
N LEU A 36 20.39 7.61 7.25
CA LEU A 36 19.95 7.06 5.97
C LEU A 36 19.96 8.14 4.89
N SER A 37 20.16 7.74 3.63
CA SER A 37 19.99 8.66 2.51
C SER A 37 18.55 9.20 2.46
N ALA A 38 18.36 10.41 1.94
CA ALA A 38 17.02 10.98 1.78
C ALA A 38 16.11 10.06 0.94
N LEU A 39 16.67 9.36 -0.05
CA LEU A 39 15.94 8.39 -0.86
C LEU A 39 15.44 7.20 -0.04
N ALA A 40 16.29 6.63 0.83
CA ALA A 40 15.90 5.54 1.70
C ALA A 40 14.89 5.98 2.77
N ALA A 41 15.01 7.20 3.30
CA ALA A 41 14.04 7.77 4.23
C ALA A 41 12.64 7.95 3.61
N VAL A 42 12.58 8.42 2.35
CA VAL A 42 11.32 8.43 1.57
C VAL A 42 10.80 7.00 1.39
N GLY A 43 11.68 6.03 1.14
CA GLY A 43 11.31 4.62 1.10
C GLY A 43 10.62 4.14 2.38
N VAL A 44 11.17 4.47 3.55
CA VAL A 44 10.58 4.16 4.86
C VAL A 44 9.20 4.79 5.00
N PHE A 45 9.03 6.06 4.61
CA PHE A 45 7.72 6.71 4.60
C PHE A 45 6.70 5.94 3.75
N LEU A 46 7.08 5.58 2.51
CA LEU A 46 6.20 4.87 1.58
C LEU A 46 5.85 3.46 2.05
N ILE A 47 6.75 2.75 2.74
CA ILE A 47 6.43 1.45 3.35
C ILE A 47 5.32 1.60 4.39
N ILE A 48 5.46 2.55 5.31
CA ILE A 48 4.46 2.78 6.37
C ILE A 48 3.14 3.27 5.78
N PHE A 49 3.20 4.22 4.85
CA PHE A 49 2.02 4.76 4.19
C PHE A 49 1.29 3.72 3.35
N GLY A 50 2.02 2.97 2.52
CA GLY A 50 1.46 1.88 1.72
C GLY A 50 0.84 0.80 2.60
N GLY A 51 1.52 0.41 3.69
CA GLY A 51 0.98 -0.53 4.68
C GLY A 51 -0.30 -0.03 5.34
N ALA A 52 -0.39 1.25 5.68
CA ALA A 52 -1.61 1.86 6.21
C ALA A 52 -2.75 1.86 5.19
N VAL A 53 -2.47 2.15 3.92
CA VAL A 53 -3.46 2.06 2.84
C VAL A 53 -3.98 0.63 2.68
N VAL A 54 -3.11 -0.38 2.79
CA VAL A 54 -3.52 -1.80 2.79
C VAL A 54 -4.41 -2.11 4.00
N ALA A 55 -3.97 -1.74 5.21
CA ALA A 55 -4.68 -2.03 6.44
C ALA A 55 -6.06 -1.35 6.51
N VAL A 56 -6.16 -0.10 6.04
CA VAL A 56 -7.45 0.61 5.96
C VAL A 56 -8.28 0.08 4.80
N GLY A 57 -7.65 -0.20 3.65
CA GLY A 57 -8.27 -0.77 2.46
C GLY A 57 -8.95 -2.11 2.71
N SER A 58 -8.36 -2.97 3.55
CA SER A 58 -8.92 -4.28 3.92
C SER A 58 -10.23 -4.19 4.71
N THR A 59 -10.57 -3.02 5.25
CA THR A 59 -11.84 -2.80 5.99
C THR A 59 -13.01 -2.37 5.10
N PHE A 60 -12.77 -2.16 3.79
CA PHE A 60 -13.81 -1.83 2.82
C PHE A 60 -14.60 -3.06 2.38
N SER A 61 -15.71 -2.82 1.67
CA SER A 61 -16.55 -3.91 1.16
C SER A 61 -15.77 -4.77 0.16
N SER A 62 -15.84 -6.09 0.35
CA SER A 62 -15.30 -7.10 -0.55
C SER A 62 -16.21 -7.39 -1.75
N LYS A 63 -17.45 -6.88 -1.75
CA LYS A 63 -18.43 -7.12 -2.82
C LYS A 63 -17.91 -6.59 -4.15
N PRO A 64 -17.97 -7.39 -5.24
CA PRO A 64 -17.59 -6.94 -6.57
C PRO A 64 -18.40 -5.71 -7.00
N ASP A 65 -17.76 -4.77 -7.71
CA ASP A 65 -18.45 -3.65 -8.34
C ASP A 65 -18.85 -4.04 -9.78
N LYS A 66 -19.92 -3.43 -10.31
CA LYS A 66 -20.46 -3.70 -11.66
C LYS A 66 -19.44 -3.53 -12.79
N PHE A 67 -18.32 -2.84 -12.54
CA PHE A 67 -17.31 -2.50 -13.53
C PHE A 67 -15.87 -2.86 -13.12
N GLY A 68 -15.65 -3.70 -12.11
CA GLY A 68 -14.27 -4.05 -11.73
C GLY A 68 -14.11 -4.74 -10.38
N PRO A 69 -12.84 -4.88 -9.91
CA PRO A 69 -12.56 -5.44 -8.60
C PRO A 69 -13.19 -4.61 -7.48
N SER A 70 -13.48 -5.26 -6.36
CA SER A 70 -14.09 -4.61 -5.20
C SER A 70 -13.26 -3.42 -4.71
N GLU A 71 -13.92 -2.45 -4.05
CA GLU A 71 -13.25 -1.27 -3.49
C GLU A 71 -12.12 -1.67 -2.52
N GLN A 72 -12.31 -2.74 -1.76
CA GLN A 72 -11.28 -3.35 -0.93
C GLN A 72 -10.06 -3.75 -1.75
N MET A 73 -10.26 -4.53 -2.81
CA MET A 73 -9.17 -5.05 -3.64
C MET A 73 -8.42 -3.94 -4.36
N TYR A 74 -9.12 -2.93 -4.87
CA TYR A 74 -8.49 -1.77 -5.47
C TYR A 74 -7.57 -1.05 -4.48
N ARG A 75 -8.07 -0.72 -3.28
CA ARG A 75 -7.29 0.00 -2.26
C ARG A 75 -6.11 -0.82 -1.73
N VAL A 76 -6.31 -2.13 -1.51
CA VAL A 76 -5.23 -3.03 -1.10
C VAL A 76 -4.16 -3.12 -2.19
N SER A 77 -4.54 -3.27 -3.46
CA SER A 77 -3.58 -3.33 -4.57
C SER A 77 -2.75 -2.05 -4.68
N VAL A 78 -3.39 -0.88 -4.57
CA VAL A 78 -2.70 0.41 -4.57
C VAL A 78 -1.73 0.53 -3.38
N GLY A 79 -2.18 0.15 -2.18
CA GLY A 79 -1.32 0.15 -0.99
C GLY A 79 -0.10 -0.77 -1.13
N LEU A 80 -0.28 -1.96 -1.71
CA LEU A 80 0.81 -2.90 -1.98
C LEU A 80 1.82 -2.35 -3.00
N VAL A 81 1.36 -1.66 -4.05
CA VAL A 81 2.25 -1.02 -5.03
C VAL A 81 3.07 0.10 -4.38
N ILE A 82 2.43 0.96 -3.56
CA ILE A 82 3.13 2.02 -2.83
C ILE A 82 4.18 1.42 -1.87
N LEU A 83 3.80 0.35 -1.15
CA LEU A 83 4.71 -0.35 -0.25
C LEU A 83 5.90 -0.95 -1.01
N LEU A 84 5.66 -1.60 -2.16
CA LEU A 84 6.69 -2.17 -3.01
C LEU A 84 7.68 -1.10 -3.50
N ILE A 85 7.19 0.06 -3.92
CA ILE A 85 8.05 1.20 -4.29
C ILE A 85 8.91 1.61 -3.10
N GLY A 86 8.32 1.72 -1.90
CA GLY A 86 9.05 2.03 -0.68
C GLY A 86 10.16 1.01 -0.36
N VAL A 87 9.87 -0.29 -0.48
CA VAL A 87 10.86 -1.37 -0.30
C VAL A 87 12.02 -1.19 -1.26
N VAL A 88 11.74 -0.99 -2.55
CA VAL A 88 12.77 -0.81 -3.58
C VAL A 88 13.63 0.42 -3.32
N MET A 89 13.05 1.52 -2.81
CA MET A 89 13.81 2.71 -2.43
C MET A 89 14.73 2.45 -1.23
N VAL A 90 14.31 1.66 -0.25
CA VAL A 90 15.17 1.26 0.88
C VAL A 90 16.27 0.29 0.42
N MET A 91 15.99 -0.56 -0.57
CA MET A 91 16.99 -1.47 -1.13
C MET A 91 18.17 -0.76 -1.81
N THR A 92 18.08 0.54 -2.10
CA THR A 92 19.22 1.32 -2.61
C THR A 92 20.41 1.35 -1.64
N LEU A 93 20.21 0.97 -0.37
CA LEU A 93 21.26 0.81 0.63
C LEU A 93 22.10 -0.47 0.47
N ALA A 94 21.65 -1.44 -0.33
CA ALA A 94 22.23 -2.79 -0.38
C ALA A 94 23.26 -2.99 -1.50
N ASP A 95 23.82 -1.91 -2.08
CA ASP A 95 24.80 -1.94 -3.18
C ASP A 95 24.45 -2.91 -4.33
N VAL A 96 23.16 -3.03 -4.63
CA VAL A 96 22.67 -3.90 -5.70
C VAL A 96 22.63 -3.13 -7.03
N SER A 97 22.88 -3.83 -8.13
CA SER A 97 22.78 -3.25 -9.48
C SER A 97 21.36 -2.76 -9.81
N TRP A 98 21.29 -1.63 -10.53
CA TRP A 98 20.03 -0.92 -10.80
C TRP A 98 18.94 -1.77 -11.49
N TYR A 99 19.34 -2.71 -12.35
CA TYR A 99 18.40 -3.58 -13.07
C TYR A 99 17.67 -4.55 -12.13
N VAL A 100 18.23 -4.87 -10.96
CA VAL A 100 17.58 -5.73 -9.97
C VAL A 100 16.39 -5.00 -9.34
N TYR A 101 16.53 -3.71 -9.04
CA TYR A 101 15.43 -2.88 -8.54
C TYR A 101 14.27 -2.82 -9.54
N VAL A 102 14.59 -2.64 -10.82
CA VAL A 102 13.60 -2.62 -11.91
C VAL A 102 12.91 -3.97 -12.05
N ALA A 103 13.67 -5.07 -12.01
CA ALA A 103 13.11 -6.41 -12.06
C ALA A 103 12.14 -6.68 -10.91
N ILE A 104 12.50 -6.28 -9.68
CA ILE A 104 11.64 -6.43 -8.50
C ILE A 104 10.34 -5.61 -8.64
N LEU A 105 10.42 -4.38 -9.15
CA LEU A 105 9.22 -3.57 -9.42
C LEU A 105 8.30 -4.24 -10.43
N ILE A 106 8.84 -4.68 -11.57
CA ILE A 106 8.05 -5.32 -12.63
C ILE A 106 7.40 -6.61 -12.12
N ILE A 107 8.19 -7.48 -11.48
CA ILE A 107 7.70 -8.76 -10.95
C ILE A 107 6.67 -8.51 -9.85
N GLY A 108 6.95 -7.61 -8.91
CA GLY A 108 6.04 -7.31 -7.81
C GLY A 108 4.70 -6.73 -8.28
N ILE A 109 4.70 -5.77 -9.21
CA ILE A 109 3.48 -5.23 -9.80
C ILE A 109 2.70 -6.31 -10.55
N ALA A 110 3.39 -7.16 -11.32
CA ALA A 110 2.76 -8.26 -12.03
C ALA A 110 2.11 -9.27 -11.07
N VAL A 111 2.79 -9.64 -9.99
CA VAL A 111 2.25 -10.56 -8.96
C VAL A 111 1.04 -9.94 -8.26
N ILE A 112 1.08 -8.66 -7.91
CA ILE A 112 -0.07 -7.95 -7.31
C ILE A 112 -1.24 -7.96 -8.29
N GLY A 113 -1.02 -7.61 -9.56
CA GLY A 113 -2.05 -7.61 -10.60
C GLY A 113 -2.67 -8.99 -10.82
N LEU A 114 -1.85 -10.04 -10.89
CA LEU A 114 -2.28 -11.42 -11.03
C LEU A 114 -3.11 -11.87 -9.81
N ALA A 115 -2.63 -11.62 -8.59
CA ALA A 115 -3.34 -11.97 -7.37
C ALA A 115 -4.71 -11.29 -7.30
N THR A 116 -4.78 -9.99 -7.62
CA THR A 116 -6.02 -9.24 -7.68
C THR A 116 -6.96 -9.77 -8.76
N GLY A 117 -6.45 -10.11 -9.94
CA GLY A 117 -7.25 -10.74 -11.00
C GLY A 117 -7.86 -12.08 -10.58
N LEU A 118 -7.05 -12.95 -9.97
CA LEU A 118 -7.47 -14.29 -9.52
C LEU A 118 -8.49 -14.25 -8.37
N ILE A 119 -8.31 -13.35 -7.40
CA ILE A 119 -9.26 -13.19 -6.29
C ILE A 119 -10.61 -12.71 -6.84
N ASN A 120 -10.59 -11.79 -7.82
CA ASN A 120 -11.82 -11.24 -8.37
C ASN A 120 -12.58 -12.28 -9.20
N SER A 121 -11.89 -13.06 -10.05
CA SER A 121 -12.52 -14.12 -10.83
C SER A 121 -13.13 -15.21 -9.96
N ARG A 122 -12.49 -15.54 -8.83
CA ARG A 122 -13.04 -16.46 -7.83
C ARG A 122 -14.31 -15.91 -7.18
N ASN A 123 -14.37 -14.63 -6.85
CA ASN A 123 -15.57 -14.05 -6.24
C ASN A 123 -16.76 -14.05 -7.20
N ILE A 124 -16.53 -13.77 -8.50
CA ILE A 124 -17.57 -13.81 -9.53
C ILE A 124 -18.15 -15.21 -9.74
N THR A 125 -17.32 -16.26 -9.60
CA THR A 125 -17.75 -17.66 -9.86
C THR A 125 -18.45 -18.33 -8.67
N ASN A 126 -18.39 -17.75 -7.48
CA ASN A 126 -19.02 -18.30 -6.26
C ASN A 126 -20.27 -17.53 -5.81
N GLU A 127 -20.67 -16.47 -6.54
CA GLU A 127 -21.98 -15.81 -6.41
C GLU A 127 -23.01 -16.43 -7.36
#